data_AF-A0A4P7H9Z9-F1
#
_entry.id   AF-A0A4P7H9Z9-F1
#
_cell.length_a   1.000
_cell.length_b   1.000
_cell.length_c   1.000
_cell.angle_alpha   90.00
_cell.angle_beta   90.00
_cell.angle_gamma   90.00
#
_symmetry.space_group_name_H-M   'P 1'
#
loop_
_entity.id
_entity.type
_entity.pdbx_description
1 polymer ?
#
loop_
_entity_poly.entity_id
_entity_poly.type
_entity_poly.pdbx_seq_one_letter_code
_entity_poly.pdbx_strand_id
1 'polypeptide(L)'
;MTGKPRKQIHLAAHFPGVNNTTVWADPASASQVEFESFVHLAQTAERGLFDFFFLAEGLRLREHRGRIHDLDVVGRPDTFTVLNALAGVTDKLGLAGTINSTYNEPFELAKQFASLDHLSGGRAAWNVVTSSDAFTGENFRRGGYLEHSQRYQRAAEVVEVTRKLWDSWAADTLVIDRAAGVFAREVPETRHRGAQFDIAGRFVLPPSPQGHPVLLQAGDSDDGREFGASAADAIFTGHGTLEAGQRFYADVKGRLAKYGRTPDELKILPAATFVLGDSAQDAEERAHHIRRQQVGPQTAIAFLEQVWGRELSGYDPDGPLPDVEPTDNVDITRGRVRHAKDPRAVAADWRAKAEAENLSIRELIIEVTARQQFVGTPAAVAEQIDTYVQADASDGFILVPHLTPGGLDEFVDRVVPELQERGSFRTEYTGTTLREHLGLRHPHRHSTVHEGARAS
;
A
#
# COMPACT_ATOMS: atom_id res chain seq x y z
N MET A 1 -12.05 36.64 8.36
CA MET A 1 -10.93 35.85 7.83
C MET A 1 -11.53 34.58 7.25
N THR A 2 -11.65 34.48 5.93
CA THR A 2 -12.16 33.26 5.27
C THR A 2 -11.04 32.23 5.31
N GLY A 3 -10.98 31.44 6.38
CA GLY A 3 -10.02 30.33 6.51
C GLY A 3 -10.22 29.30 5.40
N LYS A 4 -9.13 28.69 4.93
CA LYS A 4 -9.18 27.54 4.01
C LYS A 4 -10.12 26.48 4.61
N PRO A 5 -11.06 25.91 3.85
CA PRO A 5 -11.92 24.85 4.35
C PRO A 5 -11.05 23.68 4.84
N ARG A 6 -11.41 23.12 6.00
CA ARG A 6 -10.66 22.04 6.65
C ARG A 6 -10.69 20.80 5.76
N LYS A 7 -9.51 20.24 5.48
CA LYS A 7 -9.39 19.04 4.67
C LYS A 7 -9.90 17.82 5.44
N GLN A 8 -10.63 16.95 4.75
CA GLN A 8 -10.95 15.63 5.26
C GLN A 8 -9.71 14.73 5.17
N ILE A 9 -9.48 13.97 6.23
CA ILE A 9 -8.39 13.00 6.34
C ILE A 9 -8.85 11.69 5.71
N HIS A 10 -8.00 11.10 4.88
CA HIS A 10 -8.18 9.75 4.37
C HIS A 10 -7.40 8.74 5.22
N LEU A 11 -8.02 7.62 5.58
CA LEU A 11 -7.38 6.57 6.38
C LEU A 11 -7.54 5.22 5.69
N ALA A 12 -6.46 4.47 5.60
CA ALA A 12 -6.46 3.11 5.10
C ALA A 12 -5.77 2.15 6.06
N ALA A 13 -6.15 0.89 6.03
CA ALA A 13 -5.62 -0.14 6.91
C ALA A 13 -4.78 -1.14 6.12
N HIS A 14 -3.47 -1.15 6.33
CA HIS A 14 -2.58 -2.14 5.75
C HIS A 14 -2.56 -3.39 6.62
N PHE A 15 -2.91 -4.53 6.04
CA PHE A 15 -2.80 -5.81 6.73
C PHE A 15 -1.33 -6.04 7.15
N PRO A 16 -1.05 -6.15 8.46
CA PRO A 16 0.32 -6.37 8.92
C PRO A 16 0.86 -7.69 8.37
N GLY A 17 2.17 -7.76 8.18
CA GLY A 17 2.82 -8.97 7.73
C GLY A 17 3.93 -8.72 6.71
N VAL A 18 4.45 -7.50 6.60
CA VAL A 18 5.59 -7.15 5.73
C VAL A 18 6.69 -6.50 6.56
N ASN A 19 7.90 -7.06 6.49
CA ASN A 19 9.05 -6.61 7.29
C ASN A 19 8.80 -6.77 8.80
N ASN A 20 9.78 -6.32 9.59
CA ASN A 20 9.74 -6.31 11.04
C ASN A 20 8.72 -5.33 11.65
N THR A 21 7.79 -4.76 10.88
CA THR A 21 6.70 -3.93 11.42
C THR A 21 5.73 -4.78 12.25
N THR A 22 5.56 -6.06 11.92
CA THR A 22 4.64 -6.96 12.62
C THR A 22 5.35 -7.73 13.73
N VAL A 23 4.79 -7.68 14.94
CA VAL A 23 5.25 -8.47 16.08
C VAL A 23 4.56 -9.83 16.08
N TRP A 24 4.92 -10.67 15.13
CA TRP A 24 4.29 -11.98 14.93
C TRP A 24 4.50 -12.95 16.11
N ALA A 25 5.57 -12.75 16.89
CA ALA A 25 5.90 -13.57 18.06
C ALA A 25 5.08 -13.21 19.31
N ASP A 26 4.32 -12.12 19.28
CA ASP A 26 3.42 -11.76 20.37
C ASP A 26 2.28 -12.79 20.47
N PRO A 27 1.94 -13.32 21.67
CA PRO A 27 0.83 -14.26 21.82
C PRO A 27 -0.54 -13.73 21.35
N ALA A 28 -0.72 -12.41 21.29
CA ALA A 28 -1.93 -11.79 20.75
C ALA A 28 -1.91 -11.69 19.22
N SER A 29 -0.77 -11.90 18.55
CA SER A 29 -0.71 -11.98 17.10
C SER A 29 -1.33 -13.29 16.62
N ALA A 30 -2.36 -13.19 15.80
CA ALA A 30 -3.01 -14.34 15.18
C ALA A 30 -2.39 -14.69 13.83
N SER A 31 -3.09 -15.56 13.10
CA SER A 31 -2.64 -16.09 11.81
C SER A 31 -2.51 -15.01 10.73
N GLN A 32 -1.52 -15.21 9.86
CA GLN A 32 -1.27 -14.38 8.69
C GLN A 32 -1.91 -14.95 7.41
N VAL A 33 -2.61 -16.08 7.54
CA VAL A 33 -3.24 -16.80 6.41
C VAL A 33 -4.71 -17.18 6.65
N GLU A 34 -5.14 -17.31 7.91
CA GLU A 34 -6.55 -17.63 8.22
C GLU A 34 -7.46 -16.45 7.92
N PHE A 35 -8.59 -16.73 7.27
CA PHE A 35 -9.49 -15.70 6.75
C PHE A 35 -10.01 -14.77 7.84
N GLU A 36 -10.29 -15.30 9.04
CA GLU A 36 -10.80 -14.57 10.20
C GLU A 36 -9.91 -13.38 10.60
N SER A 37 -8.59 -13.48 10.38
CA SER A 37 -7.67 -12.38 10.66
C SER A 37 -7.86 -11.22 9.70
N PHE A 38 -8.12 -11.52 8.42
CA PHE A 38 -8.45 -10.52 7.41
C PHE A 38 -9.83 -9.90 7.68
N VAL A 39 -10.82 -10.73 8.04
CA VAL A 39 -12.19 -10.28 8.36
C VAL A 39 -12.18 -9.31 9.54
N HIS A 40 -11.49 -9.64 10.63
CA HIS A 40 -11.44 -8.79 11.81
C HIS A 40 -10.83 -7.42 11.49
N LEU A 41 -9.68 -7.39 10.81
CA LEU A 41 -9.06 -6.11 10.45
C LEU A 41 -9.94 -5.28 9.50
N ALA A 42 -10.55 -5.92 8.50
CA ALA A 42 -11.45 -5.25 7.56
C ALA A 42 -12.70 -4.69 8.25
N GLN A 43 -13.36 -5.46 9.10
CA GLN A 43 -14.55 -5.00 9.83
C GLN A 43 -14.22 -3.91 10.86
N THR A 44 -13.06 -3.97 11.52
CA THR A 44 -12.58 -2.87 12.36
C THR A 44 -12.31 -1.61 11.54
N ALA A 45 -11.64 -1.72 10.40
CA ALA A 45 -11.41 -0.57 9.51
C ALA A 45 -12.72 0.02 9.01
N GLU A 46 -13.69 -0.82 8.63
CA GLU A 46 -15.01 -0.38 8.18
C GLU A 46 -15.79 0.34 9.29
N ARG A 47 -15.79 -0.20 10.51
CA ARG A 47 -16.36 0.44 11.71
C ARG A 47 -15.72 1.80 11.98
N GLY A 48 -14.42 1.90 11.78
CA GLY A 48 -13.65 3.15 11.89
C GLY A 48 -13.81 4.10 10.70
N LEU A 49 -14.67 3.80 9.73
CA LEU A 49 -14.94 4.61 8.53
C LEU A 49 -13.73 4.83 7.62
N PHE A 50 -12.78 3.88 7.60
CA PHE A 50 -11.60 3.94 6.74
C PHE A 50 -11.98 3.85 5.26
N ASP A 51 -11.20 4.49 4.39
CA ASP A 51 -11.44 4.47 2.95
C ASP A 51 -11.20 3.07 2.37
N PHE A 52 -10.11 2.39 2.73
CA PHE A 52 -9.82 1.06 2.19
C PHE A 52 -8.93 0.18 3.09
N PHE A 53 -9.13 -1.13 2.96
CA PHE A 53 -8.20 -2.17 3.33
C PHE A 53 -7.11 -2.31 2.26
N PHE A 54 -5.86 -2.52 2.67
CA PHE A 54 -4.72 -2.68 1.77
C PHE A 54 -4.00 -4.00 2.06
N LEU A 55 -3.84 -4.82 1.03
CA LEU A 55 -3.10 -6.08 1.09
C LEU A 55 -1.86 -6.03 0.21
N ALA A 56 -0.69 -6.27 0.80
CA ALA A 56 0.54 -6.42 0.05
C ALA A 56 0.69 -7.84 -0.49
N GLU A 57 1.29 -7.96 -1.68
CA GLU A 57 1.58 -9.23 -2.34
C GLU A 57 3.00 -9.69 -2.01
N GLY A 58 3.19 -11.02 -1.93
CA GLY A 58 4.49 -11.66 -1.88
C GLY A 58 4.60 -12.72 -2.97
N LEU A 59 5.40 -12.47 -4.00
CA LEU A 59 5.56 -13.37 -5.15
C LEU A 59 6.57 -14.50 -4.93
N ARG A 60 7.43 -14.36 -3.92
CA ARG A 60 8.43 -15.35 -3.52
C ARG A 60 8.78 -15.16 -2.04
N LEU A 61 9.11 -16.25 -1.34
CA LEU A 61 9.63 -16.18 0.02
C LEU A 61 11.00 -15.53 0.03
N ARG A 62 11.25 -14.67 1.03
CA ARG A 62 12.54 -14.03 1.23
C ARG A 62 13.56 -15.05 1.68
N GLU A 63 14.79 -14.87 1.22
CA GLU A 63 15.91 -15.71 1.61
C GLU A 63 16.99 -14.87 2.29
N HIS A 64 17.58 -15.42 3.34
CA HIS A 64 18.72 -14.86 4.02
C HIS A 64 19.75 -15.97 4.21
N ARG A 65 20.99 -15.71 3.77
CA ARG A 65 22.11 -16.68 3.80
C ARG A 65 21.75 -18.02 3.14
N GLY A 66 21.00 -17.97 2.02
CA GLY A 66 20.58 -19.14 1.26
C GLY A 66 19.52 -20.02 1.95
N ARG A 67 18.85 -19.50 2.98
CA ARG A 67 17.74 -20.17 3.69
C ARG A 67 16.52 -19.25 3.70
N ILE A 68 15.34 -19.80 3.96
CA ILE A 68 14.14 -18.98 4.20
C ILE A 68 14.40 -18.01 5.35
N HIS A 69 14.05 -16.74 5.16
CA HIS A 69 14.11 -15.74 6.21
C HIS A 69 12.92 -15.91 7.15
N ASP A 70 13.13 -16.66 8.24
CA ASP A 70 12.13 -17.08 9.23
C ASP A 70 11.94 -16.11 10.41
N LEU A 71 12.63 -14.96 10.37
CA LEU A 71 12.49 -13.88 11.36
C LEU A 71 11.40 -12.86 10.98
N ASP A 72 10.75 -13.04 9.84
CA ASP A 72 9.66 -12.23 9.29
C ASP A 72 8.46 -13.14 8.98
N VAL A 73 7.29 -12.56 8.72
CA VAL A 73 6.12 -13.32 8.30
C VAL A 73 6.39 -14.01 6.95
N VAL A 74 6.36 -15.34 6.97
CA VAL A 74 6.64 -16.21 5.81
C VAL A 74 5.33 -16.65 5.16
N GLY A 75 5.18 -16.31 3.87
CA GLY A 75 4.02 -16.71 3.06
C GLY A 75 2.80 -15.82 3.29
N ARG A 76 2.01 -15.64 2.23
CA ARG A 76 0.76 -14.87 2.23
C ARG A 76 -0.21 -15.54 1.24
N PRO A 77 -1.53 -15.52 1.49
CA PRO A 77 -2.52 -16.03 0.55
C PRO A 77 -2.59 -15.17 -0.73
N ASP A 78 -3.24 -15.70 -1.77
CA ASP A 78 -3.51 -14.97 -3.00
C ASP A 78 -4.37 -13.72 -2.75
N THR A 79 -3.97 -12.59 -3.35
CA THR A 79 -4.55 -11.28 -3.08
C THR A 79 -5.99 -11.20 -3.56
N PHE A 80 -6.31 -11.61 -4.78
CA PHE A 80 -7.68 -11.54 -5.29
C PHE A 80 -8.62 -12.47 -4.55
N THR A 81 -8.15 -13.65 -4.15
CA THR A 81 -8.94 -14.60 -3.37
C THR A 81 -9.38 -13.98 -2.04
N VAL A 82 -8.45 -13.39 -1.29
CA VAL A 82 -8.77 -12.69 -0.03
C VAL A 82 -9.70 -11.51 -0.26
N LEU A 83 -9.41 -10.63 -1.23
CA LEU A 83 -10.22 -9.44 -1.46
C LEU A 83 -11.65 -9.78 -1.91
N ASN A 84 -11.85 -10.80 -2.76
CA ASN A 84 -13.20 -11.24 -3.14
C ASN A 84 -13.97 -11.84 -1.96
N ALA A 85 -13.29 -12.56 -1.06
CA ALA A 85 -13.93 -13.06 0.16
C ALA A 85 -14.32 -11.91 1.10
N LEU A 86 -13.45 -10.89 1.26
CA LEU A 86 -13.74 -9.69 2.05
C LEU A 86 -14.88 -8.87 1.46
N ALA A 87 -15.04 -8.83 0.14
CA ALA A 87 -16.16 -8.16 -0.52
C ALA A 87 -17.53 -8.68 -0.06
N GLY A 88 -17.62 -9.96 0.31
CA GLY A 88 -18.86 -10.57 0.82
C GLY A 88 -19.18 -10.30 2.29
N VAL A 89 -18.25 -9.73 3.06
CA VAL A 89 -18.39 -9.51 4.52
C VAL A 89 -18.15 -8.06 4.96
N THR A 90 -18.03 -7.16 3.99
CA THR A 90 -17.92 -5.69 4.15
C THR A 90 -18.83 -4.99 3.16
N ASP A 91 -19.31 -3.80 3.47
CA ASP A 91 -20.32 -3.07 2.67
C ASP A 91 -19.78 -1.79 2.00
N LYS A 92 -18.91 -1.06 2.67
CA LYS A 92 -18.39 0.26 2.27
C LYS A 92 -16.87 0.28 2.13
N LEU A 93 -16.14 -0.55 2.85
CA LEU A 93 -14.67 -0.50 2.84
C LEU A 93 -14.08 -0.82 1.45
N GLY A 94 -13.20 0.04 0.94
CA GLY A 94 -12.40 -0.23 -0.24
C GLY A 94 -11.48 -1.45 -0.09
N LEU A 95 -11.17 -2.13 -1.18
CA LEU A 95 -10.41 -3.38 -1.23
C LEU A 95 -9.22 -3.21 -2.17
N ALA A 96 -8.10 -2.75 -1.61
CA ALA A 96 -6.87 -2.48 -2.34
C ALA A 96 -5.91 -3.67 -2.27
N GLY A 97 -5.49 -4.17 -3.43
CA GLY A 97 -4.48 -5.21 -3.55
C GLY A 97 -3.24 -4.71 -4.28
N THR A 98 -2.06 -5.03 -3.78
CA THR A 98 -0.83 -4.92 -4.56
C THR A 98 -0.82 -6.02 -5.59
N ILE A 99 -0.75 -5.66 -6.88
CA ILE A 99 -0.63 -6.64 -7.96
C ILE A 99 0.45 -6.16 -8.93
N ASN A 100 1.38 -7.06 -9.20
CA ASN A 100 2.53 -6.78 -10.04
C ASN A 100 2.20 -6.65 -11.54
N SER A 101 2.80 -5.68 -12.23
CA SER A 101 2.66 -5.46 -13.68
C SER A 101 3.75 -6.12 -14.54
N THR A 102 4.81 -6.64 -13.93
CA THR A 102 5.95 -7.31 -14.60
C THR A 102 5.56 -8.69 -15.13
N TYR A 103 4.87 -9.49 -14.31
CA TYR A 103 4.60 -10.90 -14.63
C TYR A 103 3.18 -11.18 -15.10
N ASN A 104 2.26 -10.24 -14.89
CA ASN A 104 0.88 -10.40 -15.30
C ASN A 104 0.64 -9.83 -16.70
N GLU A 105 -0.35 -10.41 -17.39
CA GLU A 105 -0.81 -9.97 -18.71
C GLU A 105 -2.09 -9.12 -18.53
N PRO A 106 -2.24 -8.00 -19.26
CA PRO A 106 -3.27 -6.99 -18.95
C PRO A 106 -4.71 -7.49 -19.15
N PHE A 107 -4.96 -8.43 -20.07
CA PHE A 107 -6.31 -8.94 -20.29
C PHE A 107 -6.86 -9.69 -19.07
N GLU A 108 -6.04 -10.56 -18.46
CA GLU A 108 -6.45 -11.31 -17.26
C GLU A 108 -6.55 -10.37 -16.05
N LEU A 109 -5.60 -9.44 -15.88
CA LEU A 109 -5.68 -8.42 -14.83
C LEU A 109 -6.95 -7.57 -14.95
N ALA A 110 -7.28 -7.10 -16.15
CA ALA A 110 -8.48 -6.31 -16.39
C ALA A 110 -9.73 -7.09 -15.95
N LYS A 111 -9.80 -8.39 -16.28
CA LYS A 111 -10.91 -9.26 -15.87
C LYS A 111 -10.97 -9.47 -14.36
N GLN A 112 -9.84 -9.74 -13.71
CA GLN A 112 -9.79 -9.96 -12.25
C GLN A 112 -10.23 -8.72 -11.48
N PHE A 113 -9.71 -7.53 -11.84
CA PHE A 113 -10.09 -6.27 -11.20
C PHE A 113 -11.53 -5.86 -11.50
N ALA A 114 -12.01 -6.01 -12.74
CA ALA A 114 -13.42 -5.74 -13.05
C ALA A 114 -14.35 -6.70 -12.30
N SER A 115 -13.95 -7.96 -12.11
CA SER A 115 -14.71 -8.93 -11.31
C SER A 115 -14.80 -8.49 -9.85
N LEU A 116 -13.67 -8.14 -9.23
CA LEU A 116 -13.65 -7.61 -7.86
C LEU A 116 -14.49 -6.34 -7.75
N ASP A 117 -14.43 -5.46 -8.75
CA ASP A 117 -15.19 -4.20 -8.71
C ASP A 117 -16.70 -4.43 -8.81
N HIS A 118 -17.16 -5.34 -9.66
CA HIS A 118 -18.56 -5.75 -9.71
C HIS A 118 -19.02 -6.44 -8.42
N LEU A 119 -18.25 -7.43 -7.94
CA LEU A 119 -18.61 -8.21 -6.74
C LEU A 119 -18.62 -7.36 -5.46
N SER A 120 -17.75 -6.36 -5.39
CA SER A 120 -17.69 -5.44 -4.26
C SER A 120 -18.62 -4.22 -4.40
N GLY A 121 -19.27 -4.03 -5.55
CA GLY A 121 -20.13 -2.86 -5.76
C GLY A 121 -19.36 -1.55 -5.95
N GLY A 122 -18.16 -1.60 -6.53
CA GLY A 122 -17.35 -0.42 -6.83
C GLY A 122 -16.31 -0.09 -5.78
N ARG A 123 -15.76 -1.09 -5.08
CA ARG A 123 -14.80 -0.90 -3.98
C ARG A 123 -13.40 -1.39 -4.33
N ALA A 124 -13.13 -1.82 -5.56
CA ALA A 124 -11.82 -2.35 -5.93
C ALA A 124 -10.74 -1.26 -6.04
N ALA A 125 -9.52 -1.59 -5.63
CA ALA A 125 -8.33 -0.79 -5.84
C ALA A 125 -7.12 -1.65 -6.23
N TRP A 126 -6.29 -1.10 -7.10
CA TRP A 126 -5.06 -1.72 -7.57
C TRP A 126 -3.86 -0.88 -7.15
N ASN A 127 -3.01 -1.40 -6.27
CA ASN A 127 -1.66 -0.87 -6.10
C ASN A 127 -0.72 -1.50 -7.13
N VAL A 128 -0.38 -0.73 -8.17
CA VAL A 128 0.51 -1.19 -9.23
C VAL A 128 1.96 -1.10 -8.78
N VAL A 129 2.65 -2.24 -8.85
CA VAL A 129 4.08 -2.35 -8.56
C VAL A 129 4.80 -3.03 -9.73
N THR A 130 6.11 -2.83 -9.77
CA THR A 130 7.01 -3.54 -10.69
C THR A 130 7.99 -4.37 -9.86
N SER A 131 8.35 -5.56 -10.36
CA SER A 131 9.36 -6.41 -9.72
C SER A 131 10.72 -6.09 -10.30
N SER A 132 11.71 -5.96 -9.42
CA SER A 132 13.02 -5.44 -9.79
C SER A 132 14.13 -6.49 -9.88
N ASP A 133 13.93 -7.66 -9.29
CA ASP A 133 14.98 -8.65 -9.08
C ASP A 133 14.73 -9.96 -9.83
N ALA A 134 15.81 -10.53 -10.36
CA ALA A 134 15.80 -11.85 -11.01
C ALA A 134 15.39 -12.97 -10.04
N PHE A 135 15.70 -12.82 -8.75
CA PHE A 135 15.35 -13.76 -7.70
C PHE A 135 13.83 -13.99 -7.66
N THR A 136 13.02 -12.94 -7.56
CA THR A 136 11.56 -13.06 -7.63
C THR A 136 11.10 -13.65 -8.97
N GLY A 137 11.80 -13.31 -10.05
CA GLY A 137 11.52 -13.79 -11.41
C GLY A 137 11.66 -15.29 -11.61
N GLU A 138 12.45 -16.01 -10.82
CA GLU A 138 12.65 -17.47 -10.98
C GLU A 138 11.36 -18.29 -10.80
N ASN A 139 10.35 -17.75 -10.10
CA ASN A 139 9.02 -18.37 -10.01
C ASN A 139 8.20 -18.22 -11.32
N PHE A 140 8.67 -17.41 -12.27
CA PHE A 140 7.96 -17.06 -13.49
C PHE A 140 8.76 -17.48 -14.71
N ARG A 141 8.05 -17.96 -15.74
CA ARG A 141 8.67 -18.45 -16.98
C ARG A 141 9.67 -17.48 -17.62
N ARG A 142 9.44 -16.17 -17.49
CA ARG A 142 10.29 -15.14 -18.10
C ARG A 142 11.50 -14.77 -17.22
N GLY A 143 11.56 -15.11 -15.94
CA GLY A 143 12.66 -14.68 -15.07
C GLY A 143 12.67 -13.16 -14.82
N GLY A 144 13.80 -12.62 -14.36
CA GLY A 144 14.04 -11.17 -14.27
C GLY A 144 14.35 -10.53 -15.63
N TYR A 145 13.44 -10.65 -16.59
CA TYR A 145 13.69 -10.30 -18.00
C TYR A 145 13.66 -8.81 -18.33
N LEU A 146 13.15 -7.95 -17.44
CA LEU A 146 12.99 -6.52 -17.72
C LEU A 146 14.11 -5.70 -17.10
N GLU A 147 14.78 -4.94 -17.97
CA GLU A 147 15.63 -3.83 -17.58
C GLU A 147 14.82 -2.76 -16.82
N HIS A 148 15.48 -2.04 -15.91
CA HIS A 148 14.80 -1.07 -15.03
C HIS A 148 13.95 -0.05 -15.81
N SER A 149 14.49 0.52 -16.90
CA SER A 149 13.79 1.50 -17.74
C SER A 149 12.53 0.94 -18.41
N GLN A 150 12.52 -0.35 -18.74
CA GLN A 150 11.38 -1.01 -19.39
C GLN A 150 10.27 -1.37 -18.40
N ARG A 151 10.56 -1.41 -17.09
CA ARG A 151 9.56 -1.75 -16.07
C ARG A 151 8.45 -0.71 -15.99
N TYR A 152 8.81 0.58 -15.97
CA TYR A 152 7.82 1.65 -15.95
C TYR A 152 7.09 1.79 -17.29
N GLN A 153 7.79 1.58 -18.42
CA GLN A 153 7.15 1.52 -19.73
C GLN A 153 6.09 0.40 -19.78
N ARG A 154 6.44 -0.80 -19.31
CA ARG A 154 5.50 -1.93 -19.22
C ARG A 154 4.36 -1.63 -18.27
N ALA A 155 4.63 -1.12 -17.07
CA ALA A 155 3.59 -0.79 -16.10
C ALA A 155 2.58 0.20 -16.67
N ALA A 156 3.07 1.25 -17.35
CA ALA A 156 2.22 2.22 -18.03
C ALA A 156 1.37 1.58 -19.13
N GLU A 157 1.98 0.73 -19.98
CA GLU A 157 1.26 0.04 -21.06
C GLU A 157 0.24 -0.97 -20.52
N VAL A 158 0.53 -1.68 -19.42
CA VAL A 158 -0.45 -2.56 -18.75
C VAL A 158 -1.66 -1.75 -18.27
N VAL A 159 -1.44 -0.62 -17.58
CA VAL A 159 -2.53 0.24 -17.09
C VAL A 159 -3.35 0.80 -18.26
N GLU A 160 -2.70 1.25 -19.33
CA GLU A 160 -3.36 1.74 -20.54
C GLU A 160 -4.25 0.66 -21.18
N VAL A 161 -3.69 -0.53 -21.44
CA VAL A 161 -4.43 -1.64 -22.06
C VAL A 161 -5.58 -2.09 -21.18
N THR A 162 -5.37 -2.19 -19.87
CA THR A 162 -6.40 -2.57 -18.91
C THR A 162 -7.57 -1.57 -18.91
N ARG A 163 -7.30 -0.26 -18.88
CA ARG A 163 -8.34 0.78 -19.00
C ARG A 163 -9.07 0.72 -20.33
N LYS A 164 -8.35 0.51 -21.43
CA LYS A 164 -8.94 0.34 -22.76
C LYS A 164 -9.87 -0.87 -22.85
N LEU A 165 -9.56 -1.95 -22.14
CA LEU A 165 -10.43 -3.13 -22.05
C LEU A 165 -11.69 -2.83 -21.23
N TRP A 166 -11.58 -2.13 -20.11
CA TRP A 166 -12.75 -1.69 -19.32
C TRP A 166 -13.67 -0.75 -20.12
N ASP A 167 -13.08 0.10 -20.96
CA ASP A 167 -13.79 1.09 -21.80
C ASP A 167 -14.36 0.50 -23.10
N SER A 168 -14.11 -0.78 -23.37
CA SER A 168 -14.43 -1.39 -24.67
C SER A 168 -15.91 -1.62 -24.92
N TRP A 169 -16.72 -1.65 -23.86
CA TRP A 169 -18.17 -1.82 -23.95
C TRP A 169 -18.83 -0.45 -24.20
N ALA A 170 -19.52 -0.31 -25.33
CA ALA A 170 -20.37 0.86 -25.56
C ALA A 170 -21.52 0.90 -24.53
N ALA A 171 -21.97 2.10 -24.17
CA ALA A 171 -22.95 2.31 -23.10
C ALA A 171 -24.29 1.56 -23.32
N ASP A 172 -24.66 1.29 -24.58
CA ASP A 172 -25.89 0.60 -24.98
C ASP A 172 -25.69 -0.90 -25.30
N THR A 173 -24.51 -1.44 -24.99
CA THR A 173 -24.17 -2.84 -25.29
C THR A 173 -24.99 -3.80 -24.44
N LEU A 174 -25.16 -3.53 -23.15
CA LEU A 174 -25.96 -4.36 -22.24
C LEU A 174 -27.42 -3.91 -22.28
N VAL A 175 -28.34 -4.79 -22.74
CA VAL A 175 -29.74 -4.42 -23.01
C VAL A 175 -30.72 -5.12 -22.06
N ILE A 176 -30.54 -6.43 -21.84
CA ILE A 176 -31.40 -7.29 -21.01
C ILE A 176 -32.90 -7.13 -21.35
N ASP A 177 -33.26 -7.27 -22.63
CA ASP A 177 -34.64 -7.33 -23.10
C ASP A 177 -35.18 -8.77 -23.00
N ARG A 178 -35.93 -9.03 -21.93
CA ARG A 178 -36.54 -10.34 -21.67
C ARG A 178 -37.65 -10.69 -22.66
N ALA A 179 -38.35 -9.70 -23.21
CA ALA A 179 -39.45 -9.93 -24.14
C ALA A 179 -38.94 -10.28 -25.54
N ALA A 180 -37.87 -9.59 -25.99
CA ALA A 180 -37.21 -9.87 -27.25
C ALA A 180 -36.21 -11.04 -27.19
N GLY A 181 -35.87 -11.52 -25.98
CA GLY A 181 -34.86 -12.56 -25.79
C GLY A 181 -33.43 -12.10 -26.07
N VAL A 182 -33.15 -10.80 -25.89
CA VAL A 182 -31.85 -10.18 -26.22
C VAL A 182 -31.15 -9.74 -24.94
N PHE A 183 -30.00 -10.36 -24.64
CA PHE A 183 -29.21 -10.00 -23.46
C PHE A 183 -28.29 -8.79 -23.71
N ALA A 184 -27.57 -8.78 -24.83
CA ALA A 184 -26.63 -7.72 -25.20
C ALA A 184 -26.55 -7.55 -26.73
N ARG A 185 -26.13 -6.37 -27.18
CA ARG A 185 -25.70 -6.09 -28.55
C ARG A 185 -24.28 -6.62 -28.79
N GLU A 186 -23.75 -6.41 -29.99
CA GLU A 186 -22.38 -6.79 -30.31
C GLU A 186 -21.36 -6.01 -29.45
N VAL A 187 -20.57 -6.75 -28.67
CA VAL A 187 -19.48 -6.19 -27.84
C VAL A 187 -18.28 -5.87 -28.72
N PRO A 188 -17.82 -4.63 -28.88
CA PRO A 188 -16.72 -4.28 -29.78
C PRO A 188 -15.43 -5.09 -29.55
N GLU A 189 -14.71 -5.41 -30.64
CA GLU A 189 -13.35 -5.94 -30.53
C GLU A 189 -12.39 -4.84 -30.10
N THR A 190 -11.57 -5.13 -29.10
CA THR A 190 -10.47 -4.27 -28.67
C THR A 190 -9.16 -4.80 -29.22
N ARG A 191 -8.41 -3.94 -29.93
CA ARG A 191 -7.07 -4.23 -30.42
C ARG A 191 -6.06 -3.25 -29.84
N HIS A 192 -4.94 -3.76 -29.38
CA HIS A 192 -3.79 -2.99 -28.93
C HIS A 192 -2.51 -3.56 -29.51
N ARG A 193 -1.65 -2.71 -30.06
CA ARG A 193 -0.30 -3.08 -30.48
C ARG A 193 0.64 -1.97 -30.03
N GLY A 194 1.41 -2.26 -28.99
CA GLY A 194 2.43 -1.38 -28.44
C GLY A 194 3.79 -2.07 -28.36
N ALA A 195 4.69 -1.52 -27.54
CA ALA A 195 6.04 -2.04 -27.42
C ALA A 195 6.09 -3.32 -26.58
N GLN A 196 5.16 -3.47 -25.64
CA GLN A 196 5.12 -4.57 -24.68
C GLN A 196 4.01 -5.58 -24.97
N PHE A 197 2.93 -5.17 -25.65
CA PHE A 197 1.76 -6.02 -25.88
C PHE A 197 1.20 -5.95 -27.31
N ASP A 198 0.79 -7.10 -27.84
CA ASP A 198 -0.05 -7.25 -29.04
C ASP A 198 -1.27 -8.09 -28.65
N ILE A 199 -2.41 -7.44 -28.46
CA ILE A 199 -3.63 -8.03 -27.89
C ILE A 199 -4.81 -7.72 -28.79
N ALA A 200 -5.62 -8.75 -29.07
CA ALA A 200 -6.91 -8.63 -29.72
C ALA A 200 -7.93 -9.49 -28.96
N GLY A 201 -9.09 -8.93 -28.65
CA GLY A 201 -10.18 -9.66 -28.00
C GLY A 201 -11.40 -8.80 -27.70
N ARG A 202 -12.52 -9.44 -27.38
CA ARG A 202 -13.73 -8.77 -26.85
C ARG A 202 -13.71 -8.94 -25.33
N PHE A 203 -13.73 -7.84 -24.58
CA PHE A 203 -13.62 -7.90 -23.14
C PHE A 203 -14.87 -8.56 -22.52
N VAL A 204 -14.68 -9.32 -21.44
CA VAL A 204 -15.66 -10.32 -21.00
C VAL A 204 -16.70 -9.80 -20.01
N LEU A 205 -16.53 -8.58 -19.48
CA LEU A 205 -17.43 -7.97 -18.50
C LEU A 205 -17.87 -6.58 -18.96
N PRO A 206 -19.12 -6.17 -18.69
CA PRO A 206 -19.57 -4.78 -18.89
C PRO A 206 -18.82 -3.83 -17.94
N PRO A 207 -18.90 -2.50 -18.16
CA PRO A 207 -18.26 -1.51 -17.30
C PRO A 207 -18.67 -1.71 -15.84
N SER A 208 -17.70 -1.66 -14.94
CA SER A 208 -17.92 -1.81 -13.49
C SER A 208 -18.38 -0.50 -12.85
N PRO A 209 -18.88 -0.51 -11.60
CA PRO A 209 -19.43 0.70 -10.97
C PRO A 209 -18.45 1.88 -10.87
N GLN A 210 -17.13 1.64 -10.79
CA GLN A 210 -16.13 2.71 -10.81
C GLN A 210 -15.66 3.10 -12.22
N GLY A 211 -16.07 2.37 -13.25
CA GLY A 211 -15.50 2.41 -14.60
C GLY A 211 -14.08 1.85 -14.60
N HIS A 212 -13.18 2.53 -13.90
CA HIS A 212 -11.82 2.09 -13.59
C HIS A 212 -11.67 1.96 -12.07
N PRO A 213 -11.30 0.78 -11.54
CA PRO A 213 -10.85 0.65 -10.15
C PRO A 213 -9.78 1.70 -9.78
N VAL A 214 -9.74 2.11 -8.51
CA VAL A 214 -8.78 3.12 -8.03
C VAL A 214 -7.35 2.62 -8.20
N LEU A 215 -6.49 3.42 -8.84
CA LEU A 215 -5.09 3.07 -9.07
C LEU A 215 -4.19 3.73 -8.03
N LEU A 216 -3.60 2.91 -7.15
CA LEU A 216 -2.50 3.30 -6.27
C LEU A 216 -1.16 3.01 -6.94
N GLN A 217 -0.16 3.83 -6.64
CA GLN A 217 1.21 3.64 -7.12
C GLN A 217 2.21 4.00 -6.02
N ALA A 218 3.37 3.34 -6.00
CA ALA A 218 4.38 3.48 -4.93
C ALA A 218 5.80 3.82 -5.43
N GLY A 219 5.93 4.42 -6.61
CA GLY A 219 7.23 4.71 -7.22
C GLY A 219 7.76 6.07 -6.79
N ASP A 220 8.90 6.07 -6.09
CA ASP A 220 9.52 7.28 -5.55
C ASP A 220 10.58 7.92 -6.47
N SER A 221 11.02 7.22 -7.53
CA SER A 221 11.92 7.78 -8.55
C SER A 221 11.26 8.92 -9.34
N ASP A 222 12.03 9.75 -10.03
CA ASP A 222 11.47 10.84 -10.85
C ASP A 222 10.50 10.31 -11.91
N ASP A 223 10.86 9.24 -12.62
CA ASP A 223 9.98 8.53 -13.55
C ASP A 223 8.73 7.97 -12.85
N GLY A 224 8.89 7.44 -11.64
CA GLY A 224 7.79 6.91 -10.82
C GLY A 224 6.81 7.99 -10.41
N ARG A 225 7.30 9.17 -10.02
CA ARG A 225 6.49 10.34 -9.65
C ARG A 225 5.79 10.93 -10.86
N GLU A 226 6.47 10.99 -12.00
CA GLU A 226 5.88 11.46 -13.27
C GLU A 226 4.74 10.53 -13.72
N PHE A 227 4.97 9.20 -13.66
CA PHE A 227 3.92 8.22 -13.93
C PHE A 227 2.73 8.37 -12.95
N GLY A 228 3.01 8.48 -11.65
CA GLY A 228 1.98 8.71 -10.62
C GLY A 228 1.15 9.97 -10.89
N ALA A 229 1.80 11.08 -11.21
CA ALA A 229 1.14 12.34 -11.57
C ALA A 229 0.28 12.21 -12.84
N SER A 230 0.67 11.39 -13.80
CA SER A 230 -0.10 11.21 -15.04
C SER A 230 -1.35 10.34 -14.87
N ALA A 231 -1.28 9.28 -14.06
CA ALA A 231 -2.25 8.19 -14.14
C ALA A 231 -2.81 7.68 -12.81
N ALA A 232 -2.09 7.85 -11.69
CA ALA A 232 -2.51 7.29 -10.39
C ALA A 232 -3.59 8.13 -9.74
N ASP A 233 -4.53 7.48 -9.06
CA ASP A 233 -5.57 8.10 -8.22
C ASP A 233 -5.06 8.36 -6.79
N ALA A 234 -4.12 7.55 -6.31
CA ALA A 234 -3.40 7.79 -5.07
C ALA A 234 -1.94 7.32 -5.14
N ILE A 235 -1.08 7.91 -4.31
CA ILE A 235 0.31 7.49 -4.13
C ILE A 235 0.51 6.97 -2.72
N PHE A 236 1.07 5.75 -2.63
CA PHE A 236 1.60 5.17 -1.41
C PHE A 236 3.08 5.53 -1.28
N THR A 237 3.47 6.19 -0.17
CA THR A 237 4.83 6.75 -0.05
C THR A 237 5.47 6.50 1.32
N GLY A 238 6.81 6.56 1.36
CA GLY A 238 7.60 6.46 2.59
C GLY A 238 7.95 7.80 3.24
N HIS A 239 7.52 8.94 2.67
CA HIS A 239 7.82 10.28 3.20
C HIS A 239 6.95 10.62 4.42
N GLY A 240 7.24 10.00 5.56
CA GLY A 240 6.42 10.06 6.78
C GLY A 240 6.68 11.25 7.72
N THR A 241 7.77 12.02 7.56
CA THR A 241 8.01 13.23 8.37
C THR A 241 7.32 14.44 7.76
N LEU A 242 6.88 15.41 8.58
CA LEU A 242 6.17 16.60 8.10
C LEU A 242 6.90 17.31 6.94
N GLU A 243 8.18 17.63 7.11
CA GLU A 243 8.97 18.38 6.11
C GLU A 243 9.20 17.59 4.82
N ALA A 244 9.55 16.30 4.93
CA ALA A 244 9.72 15.45 3.75
C ALA A 244 8.38 15.26 3.01
N GLY A 245 7.29 15.07 3.76
CA GLY A 245 5.93 14.99 3.24
C GLY A 245 5.54 16.25 2.48
N GLN A 246 5.77 17.45 3.04
CA GLN A 246 5.49 18.72 2.36
C GLN A 246 6.30 18.88 1.06
N ARG A 247 7.60 18.55 1.08
CA ARG A 247 8.43 18.59 -0.12
C ARG A 247 7.90 17.66 -1.21
N PHE A 248 7.57 16.42 -0.83
CA PHE A 248 7.04 15.43 -1.76
C PHE A 248 5.65 15.81 -2.28
N TYR A 249 4.77 16.27 -1.40
CA TYR A 249 3.42 16.72 -1.72
C TYR A 249 3.45 17.87 -2.73
N ALA A 250 4.29 18.89 -2.50
CA ALA A 250 4.46 20.01 -3.41
C ALA A 250 5.01 19.59 -4.79
N ASP A 251 6.02 18.72 -4.82
CA ASP A 251 6.61 18.18 -6.06
C ASP A 251 5.56 17.44 -6.89
N VAL A 252 4.92 16.42 -6.33
CA VAL A 252 3.99 15.56 -7.06
C VAL A 252 2.74 16.35 -7.48
N LYS A 253 2.14 17.14 -6.59
CA LYS A 253 0.94 17.93 -6.93
C LYS A 253 1.24 18.99 -7.99
N GLY A 254 2.47 19.53 -7.99
CA GLY A 254 2.94 20.47 -9.02
C GLY A 254 3.03 19.87 -10.42
N ARG A 255 3.22 18.55 -10.55
CA ARG A 255 3.29 17.84 -11.84
C ARG A 255 1.93 17.64 -12.51
N LEU A 256 0.84 17.66 -11.75
CA LEU A 256 -0.52 17.32 -12.22
C LEU A 256 -1.02 18.21 -13.36
N ALA A 257 -0.69 19.51 -13.34
CA ALA A 257 -1.18 20.47 -14.32
C ALA A 257 -0.75 20.12 -15.76
N LYS A 258 0.42 19.49 -15.94
CA LYS A 258 0.91 18.99 -17.24
C LYS A 258 -0.05 17.99 -17.89
N TYR A 259 -0.84 17.30 -17.07
CA TYR A 259 -1.79 16.26 -17.47
C TYR A 259 -3.25 16.73 -17.41
N GLY A 260 -3.48 18.04 -17.20
CA GLY A 260 -4.85 18.59 -17.09
C GLY A 260 -5.60 18.13 -15.83
N ARG A 261 -4.87 17.67 -14.81
CA ARG A 261 -5.43 17.19 -13.54
C ARG A 261 -5.36 18.26 -12.46
N THR A 262 -6.31 18.27 -11.53
CA THR A 262 -6.28 19.16 -10.36
C THR A 262 -5.67 18.47 -9.13
N PRO A 263 -5.17 19.22 -8.14
CA PRO A 263 -4.58 18.65 -6.91
C PRO A 263 -5.47 17.65 -6.17
N ASP A 264 -6.80 17.79 -6.25
CA ASP A 264 -7.75 16.92 -5.55
C ASP A 264 -7.92 15.56 -6.22
N GLU A 265 -7.47 15.40 -7.47
CA GLU A 265 -7.60 14.16 -8.25
C GLU A 265 -6.51 13.13 -7.98
N LEU A 266 -5.52 13.45 -7.14
CA LEU A 266 -4.48 12.53 -6.72
C LEU A 266 -4.33 12.61 -5.21
N LYS A 267 -4.47 11.51 -4.48
CA LYS A 267 -4.22 11.47 -3.03
C LYS A 267 -2.80 11.05 -2.70
N ILE A 268 -2.21 11.62 -1.65
CA ILE A 268 -0.88 11.24 -1.16
C ILE A 268 -1.02 10.65 0.23
N LEU A 269 -0.75 9.34 0.37
CA LEU A 269 -1.02 8.55 1.55
C LEU A 269 0.27 7.84 2.01
N PRO A 270 1.10 8.47 2.86
CA PRO A 270 2.24 7.80 3.46
C PRO A 270 1.83 6.61 4.34
N ALA A 271 2.70 5.60 4.40
CA ALA A 271 2.61 4.56 5.42
C ALA A 271 2.86 5.18 6.80
N ALA A 272 2.08 4.83 7.81
CA ALA A 272 2.33 5.24 9.19
C ALA A 272 2.05 4.11 10.17
N THR A 273 2.90 3.98 11.18
CA THR A 273 2.65 3.14 12.35
C THR A 273 2.31 4.03 13.53
N PHE A 274 1.55 3.51 14.49
CA PHE A 274 1.19 4.24 15.69
C PHE A 274 1.37 3.39 16.96
N VAL A 275 1.56 4.08 18.08
CA VAL A 275 1.46 3.51 19.44
C VAL A 275 0.69 4.49 20.30
N LEU A 276 -0.33 3.98 20.98
CA LEU A 276 -1.16 4.75 21.88
C LEU A 276 -0.78 4.45 23.33
N GLY A 277 -1.00 5.42 24.20
CA GLY A 277 -0.88 5.25 25.64
C GLY A 277 -1.84 6.19 26.37
N ASP A 278 -2.07 5.91 27.65
CA ASP A 278 -2.95 6.72 28.50
C ASP A 278 -2.29 8.05 28.91
N SER A 279 -0.96 8.10 28.80
CA SER A 279 -0.14 9.31 28.92
C SER A 279 0.98 9.30 27.90
N ALA A 280 1.66 10.43 27.71
CA ALA A 280 2.83 10.49 26.83
C ALA A 280 3.95 9.54 27.28
N GLN A 281 4.15 9.38 28.59
CA GLN A 281 5.15 8.46 29.14
C GLN A 281 4.76 6.99 28.86
N ASP A 282 3.51 6.62 29.14
CA ASP A 282 3.00 5.27 28.86
C ASP A 282 3.12 4.93 27.36
N ALA A 283 2.77 5.86 26.48
CA ALA A 283 2.90 5.66 25.04
C ALA A 283 4.36 5.40 24.60
N GLU A 284 5.33 6.13 25.17
CA GLU A 284 6.74 5.92 24.86
C GLU A 284 7.27 4.60 25.43
N GLU A 285 6.87 4.22 26.64
CA GLU A 285 7.21 2.92 27.24
C GLU A 285 6.66 1.76 26.41
N ARG A 286 5.38 1.84 25.98
CA ARG A 286 4.76 0.89 25.06
C ARG A 286 5.48 0.86 23.72
N ALA A 287 5.86 2.01 23.17
CA ALA A 287 6.55 2.09 21.89
C ALA A 287 7.94 1.46 21.96
N HIS A 288 8.69 1.72 23.03
CA HIS A 288 9.97 1.09 23.29
C HIS A 288 9.84 -0.44 23.42
N HIS A 289 8.81 -0.92 24.12
CA HIS A 289 8.53 -2.35 24.23
C HIS A 289 8.28 -2.99 22.84
N ILE A 290 7.37 -2.40 22.06
CA ILE A 290 7.03 -2.88 20.71
C ILE A 290 8.27 -2.88 19.82
N ARG A 291 9.08 -1.81 19.83
CA ARG A 291 10.34 -1.74 19.06
C ARG A 291 11.28 -2.90 19.38
N ARG A 292 11.44 -3.25 20.66
CA ARG A 292 12.29 -4.38 21.07
C ARG A 292 11.73 -5.73 20.64
N GLN A 293 10.41 -5.88 20.52
CA GLN A 293 9.81 -7.11 19.99
C GLN A 293 9.94 -7.18 18.46
N GLN A 294 9.76 -6.06 17.75
CA GLN A 294 9.99 -5.95 16.31
C GLN A 294 11.45 -6.26 15.92
N VAL A 295 12.40 -5.83 16.76
CA VAL A 295 13.84 -6.08 16.57
C VAL A 295 14.36 -6.98 17.69
N GLY A 296 14.12 -8.28 17.53
CA GLY A 296 14.77 -9.31 18.34
C GLY A 296 16.29 -9.38 18.09
N PRO A 297 17.04 -10.08 18.96
CA PRO A 297 18.50 -10.20 18.84
C PRO A 297 18.95 -10.72 17.45
N GLN A 298 18.30 -11.78 16.95
CA GLN A 298 18.60 -12.38 15.65
C GLN A 298 18.20 -11.46 14.49
N THR A 299 17.09 -10.74 14.64
CA THR A 299 16.64 -9.74 13.66
C THR A 299 17.67 -8.62 13.52
N ALA A 300 18.22 -8.14 14.64
CA ALA A 300 19.27 -7.12 14.62
C ALA A 300 20.51 -7.58 13.84
N ILE A 301 20.97 -8.80 14.10
CA ILE A 301 22.09 -9.39 13.36
C ILE A 301 21.76 -9.52 11.88
N ALA A 302 20.58 -10.05 11.51
CA ALA A 302 20.20 -10.21 10.11
C ALA A 302 20.12 -8.86 9.35
N PHE A 303 19.68 -7.78 10.02
CA PHE A 303 19.72 -6.42 9.46
C PHE A 303 21.14 -5.90 9.29
N LEU A 304 22.01 -6.17 10.25
CA LEU A 304 23.42 -5.79 10.16
C LEU A 304 24.13 -6.53 9.03
N GLU A 305 23.89 -7.85 8.90
CA GLU A 305 24.40 -8.69 7.82
C GLU A 305 23.94 -8.18 6.43
N GLN A 306 22.73 -7.61 6.31
CA GLN A 306 22.26 -6.97 5.06
C GLN A 306 23.15 -5.81 4.61
N VAL A 307 23.60 -4.98 5.55
CA VAL A 307 24.48 -3.83 5.28
C VAL A 307 25.92 -4.29 5.11
N TRP A 308 26.41 -5.19 5.96
CA TRP A 308 27.80 -5.66 5.88
C TRP A 308 28.07 -6.64 4.74
N GLY A 309 27.02 -7.22 4.14
CA GLY A 309 27.16 -8.20 3.06
C GLY A 309 27.78 -9.53 3.50
N ARG A 310 27.97 -9.76 4.80
CA ARG A 310 28.66 -10.95 5.30
C ARG A 310 28.02 -11.48 6.56
N GLU A 311 28.33 -12.73 6.86
CA GLU A 311 27.89 -13.39 8.07
C GLU A 311 28.51 -12.76 9.32
N LEU A 312 27.66 -12.46 10.31
CA LEU A 312 27.96 -11.83 11.59
C LEU A 312 27.26 -12.55 12.75
N SER A 313 26.78 -13.79 12.58
CA SER A 313 26.07 -14.54 13.64
C SER A 313 26.89 -14.86 14.88
N GLY A 314 28.20 -14.62 14.88
CA GLY A 314 29.05 -14.73 16.07
C GLY A 314 29.07 -13.47 16.96
N TYR A 315 28.50 -12.34 16.50
CA TYR A 315 28.45 -11.11 17.27
C TYR A 315 27.32 -11.14 18.30
N ASP A 316 27.60 -10.60 19.48
CA ASP A 316 26.60 -10.37 20.53
C ASP A 316 25.67 -9.22 20.09
N PRO A 317 24.35 -9.44 19.94
CA PRO A 317 23.41 -8.39 19.53
C PRO A 317 23.33 -7.22 20.53
N ASP A 318 23.61 -7.45 21.80
CA ASP A 318 23.65 -6.40 22.82
C ASP A 318 25.10 -5.88 23.04
N GLY A 319 26.05 -6.29 22.20
CA GLY A 319 27.43 -5.82 22.15
C GLY A 319 27.69 -4.71 21.12
N PRO A 320 28.95 -4.29 20.94
CA PRO A 320 29.33 -3.22 20.01
C PRO A 320 29.22 -3.65 18.55
N LEU A 321 29.17 -2.65 17.65
CA LEU A 321 29.19 -2.89 16.20
C LEU A 321 30.47 -3.60 15.75
N PRO A 322 30.41 -4.34 14.62
CA PRO A 322 31.55 -5.04 14.05
C PRO A 322 32.66 -4.08 13.60
N ASP A 323 33.88 -4.47 13.95
CA ASP A 323 35.16 -3.88 13.52
C ASP A 323 35.56 -4.30 12.09
N VAL A 324 34.94 -5.34 11.54
CA VAL A 324 35.16 -5.79 10.16
C VAL A 324 34.47 -4.86 9.16
N GLU A 325 35.07 -4.68 7.98
CA GLU A 325 34.46 -3.85 6.92
C GLU A 325 33.35 -4.56 6.13
N PRO A 326 32.35 -3.80 5.63
CA PRO A 326 31.36 -4.30 4.68
C PRO A 326 31.96 -4.83 3.38
N THR A 327 31.23 -5.75 2.77
CA THR A 327 31.54 -6.34 1.46
C THR A 327 30.40 -6.05 0.48
N ASP A 328 30.69 -6.14 -0.82
CA ASP A 328 29.70 -5.85 -1.87
C ASP A 328 28.77 -7.04 -2.19
N ASN A 329 28.64 -8.00 -1.26
CA ASN A 329 27.79 -9.17 -1.43
C ASN A 329 26.31 -8.80 -1.22
N VAL A 330 25.64 -8.56 -2.35
CA VAL A 330 24.22 -8.22 -2.37
C VAL A 330 23.29 -9.43 -2.17
N ASP A 331 23.83 -10.64 -2.27
CA ASP A 331 23.08 -11.90 -2.23
C ASP A 331 22.86 -12.46 -0.83
N ILE A 332 23.47 -11.85 0.20
CA ILE A 332 23.26 -12.29 1.59
C ILE A 332 21.78 -12.26 1.99
N THR A 333 20.99 -11.35 1.42
CA THR A 333 19.54 -11.26 1.60
C THR A 333 18.89 -10.99 0.26
N ARG A 334 17.92 -11.83 -0.10
CA ARG A 334 17.19 -11.79 -1.38
C ARG A 334 15.68 -11.64 -1.15
N GLY A 335 14.98 -11.01 -2.09
CA GLY A 335 13.54 -10.73 -2.00
C GLY A 335 13.17 -9.50 -1.14
N ARG A 336 14.14 -8.60 -0.90
CA ARG A 336 13.93 -7.32 -0.20
C ARG A 336 14.50 -6.17 -1.02
N VAL A 337 13.76 -5.06 -1.11
CA VAL A 337 14.21 -3.84 -1.78
C VAL A 337 15.35 -3.21 -0.98
N ARG A 338 16.48 -2.92 -1.64
CA ARG A 338 17.60 -2.17 -1.05
C ARG A 338 17.42 -0.67 -1.33
N HIS A 339 17.34 0.12 -0.27
CA HIS A 339 17.26 1.59 -0.38
C HIS A 339 18.65 2.27 -0.35
N ALA A 340 19.64 1.62 0.24
CA ALA A 340 21.01 2.13 0.32
C ALA A 340 21.83 1.79 -0.93
N LYS A 341 22.52 2.80 -1.47
CA LYS A 341 23.37 2.66 -2.68
C LYS A 341 24.82 2.29 -2.35
N ASP A 342 25.31 2.65 -1.16
CA ASP A 342 26.67 2.34 -0.70
C ASP A 342 26.63 1.74 0.71
N PRO A 343 26.87 0.42 0.86
CA PRO A 343 26.89 -0.23 2.16
C PRO A 343 28.01 0.27 3.09
N ARG A 344 29.13 0.77 2.56
CA ARG A 344 30.23 1.30 3.37
C ARG A 344 29.88 2.63 4.00
N ALA A 345 29.24 3.52 3.24
CA ALA A 345 28.71 4.78 3.77
C ALA A 345 27.70 4.53 4.89
N VAL A 346 26.75 3.61 4.70
CA VAL A 346 25.77 3.26 5.73
C VAL A 346 26.44 2.68 6.98
N ALA A 347 27.41 1.78 6.82
CA ALA A 347 28.16 1.22 7.94
C ALA A 347 28.93 2.30 8.72
N ALA A 348 29.52 3.27 8.03
CA ALA A 348 30.21 4.40 8.65
C ALA A 348 29.23 5.27 9.46
N ASP A 349 28.08 5.63 8.88
CA ASP A 349 27.03 6.39 9.58
C ASP A 349 26.51 5.64 10.80
N TRP A 350 26.31 4.33 10.68
CA TRP A 350 25.84 3.46 11.74
C TRP A 350 26.85 3.36 12.89
N ARG A 351 28.15 3.24 12.58
CA ARG A 351 29.22 3.27 13.59
C ARG A 351 29.27 4.62 14.29
N ALA A 352 29.24 5.73 13.54
CA ALA A 352 29.26 7.07 14.11
C ALA A 352 28.08 7.31 15.05
N LYS A 353 26.87 6.86 14.66
CA LYS A 353 25.68 6.95 15.52
C LYS A 353 25.81 6.08 16.76
N ALA A 354 26.24 4.83 16.62
CA ALA A 354 26.39 3.92 17.75
C ALA A 354 27.45 4.40 18.75
N GLU A 355 28.54 5.00 18.28
CA GLU A 355 29.56 5.61 19.14
C GLU A 355 29.03 6.87 19.85
N ALA A 356 28.36 7.76 19.11
CA ALA A 356 27.84 9.01 19.66
C ALA A 356 26.76 8.79 20.75
N GLU A 357 25.93 7.76 20.59
CA GLU A 357 24.81 7.45 21.48
C GLU A 357 25.08 6.25 22.39
N ASN A 358 26.28 5.65 22.33
CA ASN A 358 26.68 4.45 23.06
C ASN A 358 25.67 3.28 22.92
N LEU A 359 25.31 2.97 21.67
CA LEU A 359 24.31 1.95 21.33
C LEU A 359 24.98 0.59 21.06
N SER A 360 24.34 -0.48 21.53
CA SER A 360 24.59 -1.84 21.04
C SER A 360 24.10 -2.02 19.59
N ILE A 361 24.45 -3.15 18.95
CA ILE A 361 23.93 -3.52 17.63
C ILE A 361 22.39 -3.46 17.62
N ARG A 362 21.74 -4.10 18.60
CA ARG A 362 20.29 -4.18 18.67
C ARG A 362 19.63 -2.81 18.86
N GLU A 363 20.16 -1.99 19.75
CA GLU A 363 19.65 -0.64 19.98
C GLU A 363 19.83 0.23 18.74
N LEU A 364 20.98 0.15 18.06
CA LEU A 364 21.18 0.84 16.79
C LEU A 364 20.14 0.40 15.74
N ILE A 365 19.91 -0.90 15.57
CA ILE A 365 18.93 -1.38 14.58
C ILE A 365 17.52 -0.89 14.92
N ILE A 366 17.14 -0.87 16.20
CA ILE A 366 15.87 -0.27 16.64
C ILE A 366 15.78 1.20 16.19
N GLU A 367 16.84 1.97 16.46
CA GLU A 367 16.89 3.40 16.16
C GLU A 367 16.79 3.74 14.67
N VAL A 368 17.38 2.90 13.80
CA VAL A 368 17.41 3.16 12.35
C VAL A 368 16.30 2.46 11.56
N THR A 369 15.53 1.54 12.17
CA THR A 369 14.51 0.75 11.44
C THR A 369 13.11 0.71 12.07
N ALA A 370 12.96 0.91 13.38
CA ALA A 370 11.72 0.59 14.10
C ALA A 370 11.01 1.82 14.71
N ARG A 371 11.43 3.05 14.38
CA ARG A 371 10.78 4.25 14.90
C ARG A 371 9.35 4.38 14.37
N GLN A 372 8.37 4.31 15.28
CA GLN A 372 6.98 4.55 14.93
C GLN A 372 6.74 6.03 14.61
N GLN A 373 5.89 6.28 13.62
CA GLN A 373 5.59 7.64 13.18
C GLN A 373 4.78 8.43 14.21
N PHE A 374 3.77 7.81 14.81
CA PHE A 374 2.92 8.45 15.81
C PHE A 374 3.02 7.73 17.16
N VAL A 375 3.41 8.45 18.20
CA VAL A 375 3.46 7.93 19.57
C VAL A 375 2.84 8.98 20.49
N GLY A 376 1.85 8.60 21.30
CA GLY A 376 1.25 9.51 22.26
C GLY A 376 -0.14 9.07 22.74
N THR A 377 -0.83 9.99 23.39
CA THR A 377 -2.25 9.80 23.73
C THR A 377 -3.12 9.86 22.47
N PRO A 378 -4.35 9.31 22.50
CA PRO A 378 -5.25 9.37 21.35
C PRO A 378 -5.47 10.79 20.81
N ALA A 379 -5.70 11.76 21.70
CA ALA A 379 -5.85 13.16 21.35
C ALA A 379 -4.59 13.76 20.68
N ALA A 380 -3.39 13.40 21.17
CA ALA A 380 -2.13 13.88 20.62
C ALA A 380 -1.83 13.27 19.23
N VAL A 381 -2.13 11.98 19.05
CA VAL A 381 -1.99 11.32 17.75
C VAL A 381 -2.99 11.89 16.73
N ALA A 382 -4.24 12.11 17.14
CA ALA A 382 -5.24 12.79 16.30
C ALA A 382 -4.79 14.19 15.88
N GLU A 383 -4.23 14.98 16.81
CA GLU A 383 -3.67 16.30 16.53
C GLU A 383 -2.50 16.26 15.53
N GLN A 384 -1.60 15.28 15.65
CA GLN A 384 -0.49 15.12 14.74
C GLN A 384 -0.98 14.75 13.33
N ILE A 385 -1.85 13.76 13.21
CA ILE A 385 -2.46 13.37 11.92
C ILE A 385 -3.14 14.57 11.27
N ASP A 386 -3.94 15.31 12.04
CA ASP A 386 -4.61 16.52 11.57
C ASP A 386 -3.62 17.57 11.07
N THR A 387 -2.57 17.86 11.86
CA THR A 387 -1.52 18.82 11.51
C THR A 387 -0.88 18.47 10.18
N TYR A 388 -0.51 17.21 9.95
CA TYR A 388 0.10 16.76 8.71
C TYR A 388 -0.80 17.01 7.50
N VAL A 389 -2.10 16.70 7.62
CA VAL A 389 -3.04 16.88 6.51
C VAL A 389 -3.36 18.35 6.25
N GLN A 390 -3.59 19.14 7.31
CA GLN A 390 -3.88 20.56 7.16
C GLN A 390 -2.67 21.36 6.67
N ALA A 391 -1.44 20.92 6.97
CA ALA A 391 -0.20 21.55 6.54
C ALA A 391 0.29 21.09 5.14
N ASP A 392 -0.57 20.41 4.36
CA ASP A 392 -0.26 19.92 3.01
C ASP A 392 0.98 19.00 2.96
N ALA A 393 1.17 18.14 3.99
CA ALA A 393 2.20 17.10 3.99
C ALA A 393 1.70 15.76 3.43
N SER A 394 0.38 15.52 3.52
CA SER A 394 -0.32 14.35 2.99
C SER A 394 -1.82 14.64 2.86
N ASP A 395 -2.56 13.74 2.23
CA ASP A 395 -4.04 13.75 2.24
C ASP A 395 -4.60 12.77 3.29
N GLY A 396 -3.74 12.05 4.02
CA GLY A 396 -4.13 10.94 4.86
C GLY A 396 -3.00 9.95 5.09
N PHE A 397 -3.31 8.78 5.66
CA PHE A 397 -2.31 7.76 6.00
C PHE A 397 -2.82 6.34 5.72
N ILE A 398 -1.90 5.49 5.25
CA ILE A 398 -2.09 4.04 5.28
C ILE A 398 -1.49 3.54 6.60
N LEU A 399 -2.34 3.24 7.57
CA LEU A 399 -1.94 2.78 8.89
C LEU A 399 -1.51 1.32 8.83
N VAL A 400 -0.35 1.04 9.42
CA VAL A 400 0.20 -0.31 9.58
C VAL A 400 0.25 -0.65 11.06
N PRO A 401 -0.74 -1.40 11.58
CA PRO A 401 -0.68 -1.91 12.95
C PRO A 401 0.51 -2.83 13.17
N HIS A 402 0.99 -2.89 14.42
CA HIS A 402 2.08 -3.79 14.80
C HIS A 402 1.60 -5.22 15.05
N LEU A 403 0.29 -5.45 15.21
CA LEU A 403 -0.32 -6.76 15.47
C LEU A 403 -1.46 -7.05 14.50
N THR A 404 -1.60 -8.33 14.15
CA THR A 404 -2.76 -8.85 13.42
C THR A 404 -3.60 -9.73 14.36
N PRO A 405 -4.95 -9.68 14.30
CA PRO A 405 -5.74 -8.73 13.54
C PRO A 405 -6.14 -7.50 14.36
N GLY A 406 -6.05 -7.56 15.69
CA GLY A 406 -6.59 -6.55 16.60
C GLY A 406 -5.75 -5.29 16.75
N GLY A 407 -4.60 -5.17 16.08
CA GLY A 407 -3.71 -4.02 16.25
C GLY A 407 -4.32 -2.67 15.83
N LEU A 408 -5.42 -2.68 15.07
CA LEU A 408 -6.14 -1.47 14.65
C LEU A 408 -7.27 -1.06 15.63
N ASP A 409 -7.72 -1.98 16.50
CA ASP A 409 -8.92 -1.80 17.33
C ASP A 409 -8.81 -0.55 18.22
N GLU A 410 -7.69 -0.42 18.93
CA GLU A 410 -7.46 0.72 19.84
C GLU A 410 -7.45 2.07 19.10
N PHE A 411 -6.94 2.11 17.86
CA PHE A 411 -6.95 3.32 17.05
C PHE A 411 -8.37 3.72 16.63
N VAL A 412 -9.15 2.75 16.17
CA VAL A 412 -10.55 2.98 15.78
C VAL A 412 -11.37 3.42 16.98
N ASP A 413 -11.17 2.81 18.13
CA ASP A 413 -12.00 3.09 19.30
C ASP A 413 -11.60 4.40 20.01
N ARG A 414 -10.34 4.85 19.89
CA ARG A 414 -9.82 6.02 20.65
C ARG A 414 -9.38 7.21 19.81
N VAL A 415 -8.88 7.03 18.58
CA VAL A 415 -8.35 8.12 17.74
C VAL A 415 -9.37 8.62 16.73
N VAL A 416 -10.17 7.71 16.15
CA VAL A 416 -11.21 8.11 15.18
C VAL A 416 -12.22 9.11 15.80
N PRO A 417 -12.73 8.91 17.04
CA PRO A 417 -13.61 9.90 17.66
C PRO A 417 -12.97 11.28 17.83
N GLU A 418 -11.68 11.33 18.18
CA GLU A 418 -10.91 12.58 18.32
C GLU A 418 -10.79 13.32 16.99
N LEU A 419 -10.57 12.59 15.88
CA LEU A 419 -10.55 13.16 14.53
C LEU A 419 -11.92 13.66 14.08
N GLN A 420 -12.99 12.95 14.46
CA GLN A 420 -14.38 13.32 14.19
C GLN A 420 -14.79 14.58 14.95
N GLU A 421 -14.46 14.68 16.23
CA GLU A 421 -14.73 15.86 17.06
C GLU A 421 -14.03 17.11 16.50
N ARG A 422 -12.84 16.94 15.91
CA ARG A 422 -12.09 18.00 15.20
C ARG A 422 -12.69 18.37 13.83
N GLY A 423 -13.68 17.64 13.34
CA GLY A 423 -14.32 17.85 12.04
C GLY A 423 -13.40 17.59 10.83
N SER A 424 -12.25 16.93 11.02
CA SER A 424 -11.33 16.56 9.94
C SER A 424 -11.48 15.11 9.49
N PHE A 425 -12.39 14.35 10.09
CA PHE A 425 -12.73 13.01 9.64
C PHE A 425 -14.25 12.80 9.61
N ARG A 426 -14.69 11.92 8.71
CA ARG A 426 -16.11 11.66 8.49
C ARG A 426 -16.74 10.95 9.68
N THR A 427 -18.04 11.18 9.90
CA THR A 427 -18.86 10.49 10.90
C THR A 427 -19.74 9.38 10.30
N GLU A 428 -19.85 9.33 8.97
CA GLU A 428 -20.52 8.27 8.22
C GLU A 428 -19.95 8.19 6.79
N TYR A 429 -20.18 7.07 6.10
CA TYR A 429 -19.92 6.99 4.67
C TYR A 429 -21.03 7.71 3.89
N THR A 430 -20.66 8.63 3.01
CA THR A 430 -21.60 9.38 2.16
C THR A 430 -21.74 8.80 0.75
N GLY A 431 -20.79 7.95 0.34
CA GLY A 431 -20.76 7.27 -0.95
C GLY A 431 -20.72 5.75 -0.80
N THR A 432 -20.89 5.06 -1.93
CA THR A 432 -20.88 3.60 -2.03
C THR A 432 -19.61 3.05 -2.67
N THR A 433 -18.94 3.84 -3.50
CA THR A 433 -17.70 3.44 -4.20
C THR A 433 -16.45 4.00 -3.53
N LEU A 434 -15.32 3.31 -3.72
CA LEU A 434 -14.04 3.79 -3.20
C LEU A 434 -13.64 5.14 -3.81
N ARG A 435 -13.95 5.37 -5.09
CA ARG A 435 -13.78 6.69 -5.73
C ARG A 435 -14.52 7.79 -4.99
N GLU A 436 -15.77 7.57 -4.56
CA GLU A 436 -16.55 8.56 -3.80
C GLU A 436 -15.93 8.81 -2.41
N HIS A 437 -15.48 7.76 -1.71
CA HIS A 437 -14.80 7.90 -0.41
C HIS A 437 -13.55 8.77 -0.51
N LEU A 438 -12.80 8.62 -1.60
CA LEU A 438 -11.61 9.43 -1.89
C LEU A 438 -11.94 10.78 -2.57
N GLY A 439 -13.20 11.10 -2.84
CA GLY A 439 -13.57 12.32 -3.58
C GLY A 439 -12.98 12.40 -4.99
N LEU A 440 -12.77 11.25 -5.63
CA LEU A 440 -12.24 11.12 -6.99
C LEU A 440 -13.38 11.13 -8.01
N ARG A 441 -13.11 11.68 -9.19
CA ARG A 441 -14.08 11.71 -10.29
C ARG A 441 -14.24 10.33 -10.92
N HIS A 442 -15.46 10.02 -11.34
CA HIS A 442 -15.72 8.87 -12.21
C HIS A 442 -15.11 9.14 -13.61
N PRO A 443 -14.42 8.17 -14.24
CA PRO A 443 -13.71 8.38 -15.51
C PRO A 443 -14.65 8.66 -16.70
N HIS A 444 -15.86 8.11 -16.67
CA HIS A 444 -16.91 8.40 -17.65
C HIS A 444 -17.87 9.42 -17.02
N ARG A 445 -17.74 10.71 -17.35
CA ARG A 445 -18.64 11.74 -16.79
C ARG A 445 -20.11 11.34 -16.96
N HIS A 446 -20.89 11.38 -15.89
CA HIS A 446 -22.35 11.40 -15.98
C HIS A 446 -22.78 12.72 -16.67
N SER A 447 -23.22 12.64 -17.93
CA SER A 447 -24.36 13.46 -18.32
C SER A 447 -25.58 12.82 -17.65
N THR A 448 -26.19 13.53 -16.71
CA THR A 448 -27.48 13.18 -16.08
C THR A 448 -28.43 12.40 -16.99
N VAL A 449 -28.67 11.10 -16.73
CA VAL A 449 -29.91 10.40 -17.14
C VAL A 449 -30.20 9.21 -16.21
N HIS A 450 -31.32 9.34 -15.49
CA HIS A 450 -32.25 8.36 -14.89
C HIS A 450 -31.78 7.13 -14.08
N GLU A 451 -32.27 7.10 -12.83
CA GLU A 451 -32.69 5.90 -12.09
C GLU A 451 -33.39 4.89 -13.02
N GLY A 452 -32.94 3.64 -13.00
CA GLY A 452 -33.71 2.55 -13.61
C GLY A 452 -32.91 1.34 -14.09
N ALA A 453 -32.02 0.77 -13.26
CA ALA A 453 -31.57 -0.61 -13.45
C ALA A 453 -30.91 -1.19 -12.18
N ARG A 454 -31.61 -1.14 -11.04
CA ARG A 454 -31.39 -2.16 -10.00
C ARG A 454 -32.38 -3.28 -10.28
N ALA A 455 -31.92 -4.29 -11.01
CA ALA A 455 -32.67 -5.54 -11.12
C ALA A 455 -32.78 -6.14 -9.72
N SER A 456 -34.03 -6.45 -9.36
CA SER A 456 -34.44 -7.09 -8.11
C SER A 456 -33.83 -8.48 -7.94
#